data_AF-A0A1W9V2M7-F1
#
_entry.id   AF-A0A1W9V2M7-F1
#
_cell.length_a   1.000
_cell.length_b   1.000
_cell.length_c   1.000
_cell.angle_alpha   90.00
_cell.angle_beta   90.00
_cell.angle_gamma   90.00
#
_symmetry.space_group_name_H-M   'P 1'
#
loop_
_entity.id
_entity.type
_entity.pdbx_description
1 polymer ?
#
loop_
_entity_poly.entity_id
_entity_poly.type
_entity_poly.pdbx_seq_one_letter_code
_entity_poly.pdbx_strand_id
1 'polypeptide(L)'
;MDVRWIFTWHDPIKEQEAAKSLFDAGAQVVMTGADTPAPAQVAPEGKWGITYDYSGNCTVDACLTSMYWNWGPIYADIVELSRNDEWVGGWEYFDADSGGMGLYGFMEGETLQPGVAELPAEELQLIESTLEMMLNGDFDRFDVFSGPITDNQGNVILAEGESLEQVDLDGFQQFGSDCETCMYWWNENITAELPELD
;
A
#
# COMPACT_ATOMS: atom_id res chain seq x y z
N MET A 1 -10.36 10.65 2.62
CA MET A 1 -9.13 10.53 1.81
C MET A 1 -9.44 11.08 0.42
N ASP A 2 -8.55 11.92 -0.09
CA ASP A 2 -8.65 12.50 -1.44
C ASP A 2 -7.55 11.88 -2.33
N VAL A 3 -7.80 11.78 -3.64
CA VAL A 3 -6.94 11.07 -4.60
C VAL A 3 -6.61 11.98 -5.78
N ARG A 4 -5.37 11.90 -6.27
CA ARG A 4 -4.93 12.55 -7.51
C ARG A 4 -4.38 11.51 -8.46
N TRP A 5 -5.06 11.31 -9.59
CA TRP A 5 -4.60 10.44 -10.67
C TRP A 5 -3.59 11.20 -11.53
N ILE A 6 -2.35 10.71 -11.58
CA ILE A 6 -1.28 11.30 -12.41
C ILE A 6 -1.11 10.59 -13.77
N PHE A 7 -1.76 9.42 -13.93
CA PHE A 7 -1.77 8.59 -15.14
C PHE A 7 -0.36 8.22 -15.64
N THR A 8 0.56 7.99 -14.71
CA THR A 8 1.92 7.52 -14.94
C THR A 8 2.47 6.91 -13.65
N TRP A 9 3.35 5.93 -13.76
CA TRP A 9 4.04 5.34 -12.60
C TRP A 9 5.26 6.17 -12.18
N HIS A 10 5.89 6.88 -13.13
CA HIS A 10 7.08 7.67 -12.86
C HIS A 10 7.08 8.97 -13.67
N ASP A 11 6.89 10.09 -12.98
CA ASP A 11 7.07 11.45 -13.49
C ASP A 11 7.29 12.39 -12.28
N PRO A 12 8.56 12.64 -11.91
CA PRO A 12 8.88 13.42 -10.71
C PRO A 12 8.24 14.81 -10.68
N ILE A 13 7.90 15.40 -11.83
CA ILE A 13 7.26 16.72 -11.88
C ILE A 13 5.78 16.56 -11.53
N LYS A 14 5.06 15.67 -12.22
CA LYS A 14 3.63 15.44 -11.96
C LYS A 14 3.37 14.91 -10.56
N GLU A 15 4.23 14.03 -10.05
CA GLU A 15 4.11 13.49 -8.69
C GLU A 15 4.22 14.60 -7.64
N GLN A 16 5.19 15.52 -7.81
CA GLN A 16 5.34 16.68 -6.93
C GLN A 16 4.16 17.65 -7.04
N GLU A 17 3.68 17.94 -8.25
CA GLU A 17 2.50 18.79 -8.47
C GLU A 17 1.24 18.20 -7.83
N ALA A 18 1.02 16.89 -7.98
CA ALA A 18 -0.10 16.18 -7.37
C ALA A 18 -0.01 16.19 -5.85
N ALA A 19 1.14 15.82 -5.27
CA ALA A 19 1.34 15.82 -3.83
C ALA A 19 1.18 17.23 -3.24
N LYS A 20 1.76 18.25 -3.89
CA LYS A 20 1.58 19.66 -3.49
C LYS A 20 0.10 20.05 -3.50
N SER A 21 -0.65 19.66 -4.54
CA SER A 21 -2.07 19.97 -4.63
C SER A 21 -2.89 19.37 -3.49
N LEU A 22 -2.54 18.17 -3.01
CA LEU A 22 -3.18 17.53 -1.86
C LEU A 22 -2.85 18.29 -0.56
N PHE A 23 -1.58 18.69 -0.38
CA PHE A 23 -1.20 19.50 0.78
C PHE A 23 -1.87 20.89 0.78
N ASP A 24 -1.96 21.54 -0.39
CA ASP A 24 -2.64 22.83 -0.59
C ASP A 24 -4.15 22.70 -0.31
N ALA A 25 -4.74 21.52 -0.60
CA ALA A 25 -6.12 21.18 -0.25
C ALA A 25 -6.33 20.83 1.24
N GLY A 26 -5.26 20.83 2.04
CA GLY A 26 -5.33 20.65 3.48
C GLY A 26 -4.95 19.25 4.00
N ALA A 27 -4.50 18.33 3.13
CA ALA A 27 -4.01 17.02 3.59
C ALA A 27 -2.86 17.19 4.60
N GLN A 28 -2.86 16.35 5.64
CA GLN A 28 -1.84 16.33 6.69
C GLN A 28 -0.72 15.33 6.37
N VAL A 29 -1.10 14.23 5.73
CA VAL A 29 -0.21 13.17 5.23
C VAL A 29 -0.56 12.89 3.78
N VAL A 30 0.43 12.76 2.91
CA VAL A 30 0.25 12.32 1.53
C VAL A 30 1.07 11.05 1.31
N MET A 31 0.44 10.02 0.77
CA MET A 31 1.12 8.80 0.32
C MET A 31 1.05 8.70 -1.21
N THR A 32 1.92 7.88 -1.80
CA THR A 32 1.95 7.65 -3.25
C THR A 32 1.94 6.16 -3.57
N GLY A 33 1.42 5.82 -4.74
CA GLY A 33 1.63 4.53 -5.41
C GLY A 33 2.50 4.67 -6.68
N ALA A 34 3.19 5.81 -6.83
CA ALA A 34 4.13 6.10 -7.90
C ALA A 34 5.59 6.05 -7.39
N ASP A 35 6.54 6.04 -8.32
CA ASP A 35 7.88 5.49 -8.10
C ASP A 35 8.91 6.51 -7.55
N THR A 36 8.48 7.69 -7.08
CA THR A 36 9.39 8.73 -6.55
C THR A 36 9.08 9.10 -5.10
N PRO A 37 10.05 9.69 -4.36
CA PRO A 37 9.83 10.19 -3.01
C PRO A 37 9.04 11.51 -2.93
N ALA A 38 8.33 11.90 -3.99
CA ALA A 38 7.70 13.21 -4.11
C ALA A 38 6.82 13.64 -2.92
N PRO A 39 5.96 12.78 -2.31
CA PRO A 39 5.14 13.19 -1.18
C PRO A 39 5.94 13.73 0.01
N ALA A 40 7.08 13.10 0.31
CA ALA A 40 7.95 13.53 1.41
C ALA A 40 8.78 14.77 1.02
N GLN A 41 9.25 14.83 -0.23
CA GLN A 41 10.08 15.95 -0.71
C GLN A 41 9.35 17.30 -0.73
N VAL A 42 8.05 17.30 -1.00
CA VAL A 42 7.24 18.52 -1.11
C VAL A 42 6.35 18.78 0.10
N ALA A 43 6.46 17.95 1.14
CA ALA A 43 5.73 18.12 2.39
C ALA A 43 6.11 19.47 3.04
N PRO A 44 5.14 20.37 3.31
CA PRO A 44 5.38 21.58 4.09
C PRO A 44 5.78 21.25 5.53
N GLU A 45 6.36 22.22 6.24
CA GLU A 45 6.67 22.09 7.66
C GLU A 45 5.42 21.66 8.46
N GLY A 46 5.59 20.65 9.31
CA GLY A 46 4.51 20.08 10.12
C GLY A 46 3.54 19.20 9.34
N LYS A 47 3.83 18.84 8.07
CA LYS A 47 3.10 17.86 7.26
C LYS A 47 4.05 16.75 6.82
N TRP A 48 3.47 15.63 6.36
CA TRP A 48 4.25 14.40 6.17
C TRP A 48 3.97 13.69 4.85
N GLY A 49 4.99 12.97 4.37
CA GLY A 49 4.88 12.05 3.23
C GLY A 49 5.09 10.60 3.63
N ILE A 50 4.44 9.68 2.93
CA ILE A 50 4.76 8.24 2.94
C ILE A 50 5.17 7.85 1.53
N THR A 51 6.34 7.24 1.39
CA THR A 51 6.88 6.80 0.09
C THR A 51 6.55 5.33 -0.17
N TYR A 52 6.86 4.85 -1.36
CA TYR A 52 6.51 3.51 -1.84
C TYR A 52 7.68 2.87 -2.60
N ASP A 53 7.55 1.55 -2.83
CA ASP A 53 8.38 0.64 -3.64
C ASP A 53 9.78 0.34 -3.08
N TYR A 54 10.51 1.36 -2.63
CA TYR A 54 11.92 1.26 -2.27
C TYR A 54 12.22 1.93 -0.92
N SER A 55 12.86 1.19 0.01
CA SER A 55 13.24 1.72 1.33
C SER A 55 14.13 2.96 1.27
N GLY A 56 14.94 3.09 0.22
CA GLY A 56 15.78 4.26 -0.03
C GLY A 56 15.05 5.53 -0.49
N ASN A 57 13.73 5.51 -0.65
CA ASN A 57 12.95 6.71 -0.97
C ASN A 57 12.68 7.61 0.25
N CYS A 58 12.73 7.05 1.46
CA CYS A 58 12.44 7.77 2.71
C CYS A 58 13.71 8.39 3.30
N THR A 59 14.11 9.56 2.78
CA THR A 59 15.44 10.16 3.04
C THR A 59 15.43 11.54 3.68
N VAL A 60 14.26 12.15 3.81
CA VAL A 60 14.07 13.47 4.42
C VAL A 60 13.21 13.34 5.66
N ASP A 61 13.43 14.18 6.66
CA ASP A 61 12.75 14.11 7.95
C ASP A 61 11.21 14.10 7.83
N ALA A 62 10.65 14.77 6.81
CA ALA A 62 9.22 14.80 6.54
C ALA A 62 8.64 13.47 6.01
N CYS A 63 9.47 12.48 5.72
CA CYS A 63 9.02 11.12 5.43
C CYS A 63 8.70 10.38 6.74
N LEU A 64 7.52 9.76 6.84
CA LEU A 64 7.20 8.91 7.99
C LEU A 64 7.78 7.50 7.83
N THR A 65 7.59 6.91 6.66
CA THR A 65 8.03 5.55 6.33
C THR A 65 7.93 5.32 4.82
N SER A 66 8.38 4.15 4.37
CA SER A 66 8.16 3.61 3.04
C SER A 66 7.67 2.18 3.15
N MET A 67 6.55 1.87 2.51
CA MET A 67 6.23 0.48 2.18
C MET A 67 7.18 0.09 1.04
N TYR A 68 7.82 -1.07 1.11
CA TYR A 68 8.75 -1.49 0.06
C TYR A 68 8.72 -2.99 -0.19
N TRP A 69 9.17 -3.37 -1.38
CA TRP A 69 9.31 -4.75 -1.78
C TRP A 69 10.75 -5.23 -1.62
N ASN A 70 10.92 -6.38 -0.98
CA ASN A 70 12.17 -7.12 -0.90
C ASN A 70 12.12 -8.30 -1.88
N TRP A 71 12.37 -8.04 -3.16
CA TRP A 71 12.28 -9.05 -4.20
C TRP A 71 13.35 -10.15 -4.15
N GLY A 72 14.41 -9.96 -3.36
CA GLY A 72 15.55 -10.88 -3.29
C GLY A 72 15.16 -12.32 -2.93
N PRO A 73 14.49 -12.56 -1.79
CA PRO A 73 14.00 -13.88 -1.40
C PRO A 73 13.04 -14.50 -2.43
N ILE A 74 12.11 -13.71 -2.95
CA ILE A 74 11.10 -14.18 -3.92
C ILE A 74 11.78 -14.67 -5.20
N TYR A 75 12.69 -13.89 -5.77
CA TYR A 75 13.42 -14.31 -6.97
C TYR A 75 14.38 -15.47 -6.71
N ALA A 76 14.96 -15.56 -5.52
CA ALA A 76 15.83 -16.68 -5.16
C ALA A 76 15.04 -18.01 -5.15
N ASP A 77 13.84 -18.02 -4.57
CA ASP A 77 12.96 -19.19 -4.52
C ASP A 77 12.53 -19.64 -5.93
N ILE A 78 12.04 -18.70 -6.75
CA ILE A 78 11.66 -18.99 -8.15
C ILE A 78 12.83 -19.59 -8.94
N VAL A 79 14.05 -19.05 -8.77
CA VAL A 79 15.25 -19.59 -9.42
C VAL A 79 15.59 -20.99 -8.92
N GLU A 80 15.44 -21.26 -7.62
CA GLU A 80 15.69 -22.59 -7.05
C GLU A 80 14.68 -23.62 -7.56
N LEU A 81 13.38 -23.33 -7.51
CA LEU A 81 12.32 -24.18 -8.06
C LEU A 81 12.52 -24.45 -9.55
N SER A 82 12.90 -23.43 -10.32
CA SER A 82 13.19 -23.61 -11.75
C SER A 82 14.39 -24.51 -11.99
N ARG A 83 15.45 -24.41 -11.17
CA ARG A 83 16.64 -25.28 -11.29
C ARG A 83 16.36 -26.73 -10.92
N ASN A 84 15.37 -26.96 -10.08
CA ASN A 84 14.97 -28.30 -9.63
C ASN A 84 13.88 -28.92 -10.54
N ASP A 85 13.50 -28.25 -11.63
CA ASP A 85 12.35 -28.63 -12.49
C ASP A 85 11.01 -28.72 -11.72
N GLU A 86 10.87 -27.95 -10.63
CA GLU A 86 9.69 -27.91 -9.76
C GLU A 86 8.78 -26.70 -10.06
N TRP A 87 9.26 -25.75 -10.85
CA TRP A 87 8.49 -24.57 -11.25
C TRP A 87 7.32 -24.93 -12.17
N VAL A 88 6.09 -24.66 -11.72
CA VAL A 88 4.85 -24.96 -12.47
C VAL A 88 4.41 -23.79 -13.35
N GLY A 89 4.77 -22.55 -13.00
CA GLY A 89 4.33 -21.33 -13.67
C GLY A 89 2.87 -20.98 -13.37
N GLY A 90 2.60 -19.69 -13.18
CA GLY A 90 1.28 -19.19 -12.80
C GLY A 90 1.36 -17.81 -12.17
N TRP A 91 0.33 -17.47 -11.41
CA TRP A 91 0.29 -16.28 -10.57
C TRP A 91 0.85 -16.61 -9.19
N GLU A 92 1.77 -15.80 -8.71
CA GLU A 92 2.31 -15.92 -7.36
C GLU A 92 2.06 -14.62 -6.61
N TYR A 93 1.38 -14.77 -5.48
CA TYR A 93 1.11 -13.71 -4.53
C TYR A 93 1.82 -14.06 -3.24
N PHE A 94 2.39 -13.05 -2.60
CA PHE A 94 3.05 -13.19 -1.32
C PHE A 94 2.70 -11.99 -0.46
N ASP A 95 2.72 -12.19 0.85
CA ASP A 95 2.55 -11.12 1.83
C ASP A 95 3.85 -10.94 2.62
N ALA A 96 3.79 -10.25 3.76
CA ALA A 96 4.98 -9.93 4.54
C ALA A 96 5.67 -11.16 5.15
N ASP A 97 4.93 -12.23 5.43
CA ASP A 97 5.44 -13.50 5.96
C ASP A 97 6.46 -14.21 5.04
N SER A 98 6.36 -13.96 3.73
CA SER A 98 7.33 -14.43 2.74
C SER A 98 8.72 -13.77 2.84
N GLY A 99 8.83 -12.68 3.61
CA GLY A 99 10.00 -11.80 3.62
C GLY A 99 10.11 -10.92 2.37
N GLY A 100 9.10 -10.92 1.50
CA GLY A 100 9.02 -10.13 0.26
C GLY A 100 8.58 -8.69 0.45
N MET A 101 8.16 -8.29 1.65
CA MET A 101 7.69 -6.94 1.97
C MET A 101 8.39 -6.38 3.20
N GLY A 102 8.42 -5.05 3.33
CA GLY A 102 8.84 -4.39 4.54
C GLY A 102 8.27 -2.99 4.72
N LEU A 103 8.37 -2.50 5.95
CA LEU A 103 7.95 -1.16 6.35
C LEU A 103 9.15 -0.41 6.92
N TYR A 104 9.63 0.59 6.18
CA TYR A 104 10.88 1.26 6.51
C TYR A 104 10.87 1.86 7.91
N GLY A 105 11.91 1.55 8.67
CA GLY A 105 12.10 1.99 10.05
C GLY A 105 11.64 0.98 11.11
N PHE A 106 10.88 -0.05 10.70
CA PHE A 106 10.40 -1.11 11.58
C PHE A 106 11.05 -2.47 11.29
N MET A 107 11.79 -2.61 10.20
CA MET A 107 12.49 -3.85 9.84
C MET A 107 13.89 -3.92 10.47
N GLU A 108 14.46 -5.13 10.55
CA GLU A 108 15.77 -5.35 11.18
C GLU A 108 16.86 -4.47 10.55
N GLY A 109 17.57 -3.72 11.40
CA GLY A 109 18.67 -2.85 10.97
C GLY A 109 18.26 -1.47 10.47
N GLU A 110 16.96 -1.15 10.47
CA GLU A 110 16.44 0.15 10.08
C GLU A 110 16.20 1.05 11.30
N THR A 111 15.98 2.34 11.05
CA THR A 111 15.73 3.34 12.09
C THR A 111 14.46 4.10 11.78
N LEU A 112 13.61 4.26 12.81
CA LEU A 112 12.40 5.07 12.72
C LEU A 112 12.74 6.49 12.27
N GLN A 113 11.92 7.03 11.37
CA GLN A 113 12.00 8.43 10.99
C GLN A 113 11.55 9.34 12.14
N PRO A 114 12.04 10.59 12.21
CA PRO A 114 11.73 11.50 13.32
C PRO A 114 10.22 11.63 13.60
N GLY A 115 9.41 11.81 12.56
CA GLY A 115 7.95 11.96 12.70
C GLY A 115 7.23 10.71 13.25
N VAL A 116 7.82 9.52 13.08
CA VAL A 116 7.28 8.27 13.64
C VAL A 116 7.82 8.02 15.04
N ALA A 117 9.10 8.28 15.28
CA ALA A 117 9.74 8.10 16.59
C ALA A 117 9.10 8.96 17.70
N GLU A 118 8.43 10.05 17.35
CA GLU A 118 7.72 10.95 18.26
C GLU A 118 6.24 10.57 18.50
N LEU A 119 5.73 9.52 17.85
CA LEU A 119 4.35 9.08 18.04
C LEU A 119 4.12 8.61 19.49
N PRO A 120 2.87 8.74 20.00
CA PRO A 120 2.50 8.13 21.26
C PRO A 120 2.82 6.63 21.28
N ALA A 121 3.24 6.12 22.44
CA ALA A 121 3.65 4.72 22.58
C ALA A 121 2.56 3.72 22.16
N GLU A 122 1.29 4.06 22.38
CA GLU A 122 0.14 3.23 21.96
C GLU A 122 0.04 3.12 20.43
N GLU A 123 0.30 4.20 19.70
CA GLU A 123 0.27 4.22 18.23
C GLU A 123 1.47 3.44 17.65
N LEU A 124 2.66 3.61 18.24
CA LEU A 124 3.83 2.81 17.87
C LEU A 124 3.57 1.31 18.10
N GLN A 125 2.99 0.98 19.26
CA GLN A 125 2.68 -0.41 19.59
C GLN A 125 1.65 -1.01 18.64
N LEU A 126 0.66 -0.25 18.19
CA LEU A 126 -0.31 -0.70 17.19
C LEU A 126 0.39 -1.05 15.86
N ILE A 127 1.30 -0.20 15.39
CA ILE A 127 2.06 -0.45 14.16
C ILE A 127 2.93 -1.70 14.31
N GLU A 128 3.69 -1.79 15.40
CA GLU A 128 4.57 -2.92 15.69
C GLU A 128 3.80 -4.23 15.78
N SER A 129 2.67 -4.25 16.52
CA SER A 129 1.87 -5.48 16.66
C SER A 129 1.21 -5.90 15.35
N THR A 130 0.77 -4.93 14.53
CA THR A 130 0.17 -5.25 13.24
C THR A 130 1.23 -5.81 12.29
N LEU A 131 2.41 -5.19 12.25
CA LEU A 131 3.53 -5.68 11.45
C LEU A 131 3.99 -7.07 11.91
N GLU A 132 4.02 -7.34 13.22
CA GLU A 132 4.36 -8.67 13.75
C GLU A 132 3.37 -9.75 13.27
N MET A 133 2.06 -9.46 13.31
CA MET A 133 1.04 -10.36 12.76
C MET A 133 1.16 -10.54 11.24
N MET A 134 1.56 -9.50 10.51
CA MET A 134 1.80 -9.62 9.07
C MET A 134 3.03 -10.47 8.76
N LEU A 135 4.11 -10.31 9.52
CA LEU A 135 5.37 -11.02 9.33
C LEU A 135 5.30 -12.49 9.75
N ASN A 136 4.35 -12.86 10.62
CA ASN A 136 4.18 -14.25 11.05
C ASN A 136 3.02 -14.97 10.32
N GLY A 137 2.28 -14.27 9.46
CA GLY A 137 1.16 -14.81 8.68
C GLY A 137 -0.17 -14.87 9.45
N ASP A 138 -0.28 -14.26 10.63
CA ASP A 138 -1.54 -14.16 11.39
C ASP A 138 -2.46 -13.04 10.89
N PHE A 139 -1.95 -12.12 10.05
CA PHE A 139 -2.72 -11.05 9.40
C PHE A 139 -2.24 -10.86 7.95
N ASP A 140 -3.11 -11.07 6.97
CA ASP A 140 -2.78 -10.96 5.55
C ASP A 140 -3.71 -10.00 4.78
N ARG A 141 -3.59 -9.97 3.45
CA ARG A 141 -4.44 -9.11 2.61
C ARG A 141 -5.95 -9.42 2.73
N PHE A 142 -6.34 -10.65 3.03
CA PHE A 142 -7.74 -11.05 3.17
C PHE A 142 -8.35 -10.61 4.51
N ASP A 143 -7.51 -10.40 5.53
CA ASP A 143 -7.93 -9.71 6.77
C ASP A 143 -8.16 -8.22 6.54
N VAL A 144 -7.35 -7.58 5.66
CA VAL A 144 -7.57 -6.18 5.25
C VAL A 144 -8.88 -6.01 4.49
N PHE A 145 -9.18 -6.96 3.59
CA PHE A 145 -10.40 -6.96 2.78
C PHE A 145 -11.49 -7.85 3.36
N SER A 146 -11.74 -7.72 4.67
CA SER A 146 -12.82 -8.38 5.40
C SER A 146 -13.91 -7.40 5.82
N GLY A 147 -15.17 -7.84 5.71
CA GLY A 147 -16.35 -7.05 6.02
C GLY A 147 -16.59 -6.87 7.53
N PRO A 148 -17.36 -5.83 7.91
CA PRO A 148 -18.20 -5.03 7.02
C PRO A 148 -17.42 -3.93 6.27
N ILE A 149 -17.62 -3.86 4.96
CA ILE A 149 -17.09 -2.78 4.11
C ILE A 149 -18.27 -2.10 3.39
N THR A 150 -18.32 -0.77 3.51
CA THR A 150 -19.29 0.08 2.81
C THR A 150 -18.55 1.01 1.86
N ASP A 151 -19.13 1.27 0.69
CA ASP A 151 -18.58 2.21 -0.27
C ASP A 151 -18.94 3.67 0.06
N ASN A 152 -18.34 4.62 -0.65
CA ASN A 152 -18.62 6.05 -0.51
C ASN A 152 -19.98 6.51 -1.07
N GLN A 153 -20.81 5.57 -1.54
CA GLN A 153 -22.19 5.79 -1.96
C GLN A 153 -23.19 5.21 -0.94
N GLY A 154 -22.70 4.55 0.12
CA GLY A 154 -23.51 3.93 1.16
C GLY A 154 -23.99 2.51 0.85
N ASN A 155 -23.43 1.86 -0.17
CA ASN A 155 -23.71 0.46 -0.49
C ASN A 155 -22.82 -0.45 0.33
N VAL A 156 -23.37 -1.54 0.85
CA VAL A 156 -22.59 -2.61 1.48
C VAL A 156 -21.86 -3.36 0.36
N ILE A 157 -20.53 -3.40 0.44
CA ILE A 157 -19.65 -4.14 -0.46
C ILE A 157 -19.37 -5.54 0.08
N LEU A 158 -19.03 -5.64 1.37
CA LEU A 158 -18.87 -6.91 2.08
C LEU A 158 -19.67 -6.88 3.38
N ALA A 159 -20.43 -7.94 3.65
CA ALA A 159 -21.13 -8.10 4.91
C ALA A 159 -20.17 -8.55 6.02
N GLU A 160 -20.61 -8.46 7.28
CA GLU A 160 -19.84 -8.95 8.42
C GLU A 160 -19.52 -10.44 8.27
N GLY A 161 -18.23 -10.79 8.38
CA GLY A 161 -17.74 -12.17 8.25
C GLY A 161 -17.49 -12.64 6.81
N GLU A 162 -17.68 -11.78 5.81
CA GLU A 162 -17.26 -12.04 4.43
C GLU A 162 -15.87 -11.43 4.18
N SER A 163 -15.06 -12.06 3.35
CA SER A 163 -13.78 -11.53 2.87
C SER A 163 -13.68 -11.68 1.37
N LEU A 164 -12.95 -10.78 0.71
CA LEU A 164 -12.62 -10.94 -0.70
C LEU A 164 -11.76 -12.18 -0.92
N GLU A 165 -11.94 -12.84 -2.06
CA GLU A 165 -11.01 -13.86 -2.52
C GLU A 165 -9.99 -13.25 -3.50
N GLN A 166 -8.92 -14.00 -3.83
CA GLN A 166 -7.85 -13.49 -4.71
C GLN A 166 -8.40 -12.97 -6.05
N VAL A 167 -9.38 -13.68 -6.63
CA VAL A 167 -10.00 -13.28 -7.91
C VAL A 167 -10.69 -11.93 -7.82
N ASP A 168 -11.27 -11.59 -6.66
CA ASP A 168 -11.89 -10.28 -6.45
C ASP A 168 -10.84 -9.17 -6.43
N LEU A 169 -9.72 -9.41 -5.74
CA LEU A 169 -8.61 -8.45 -5.64
C LEU A 169 -7.95 -8.15 -6.99
N ASP A 170 -7.84 -9.17 -7.85
CA ASP A 170 -7.23 -9.04 -9.18
C ASP A 170 -8.16 -8.38 -10.21
N GLY A 171 -9.47 -8.43 -9.94
CA GLY A 171 -10.49 -8.31 -10.97
C GLY A 171 -11.18 -6.95 -11.01
N PHE A 172 -11.41 -6.48 -12.23
CA PHE A 172 -12.42 -5.47 -12.52
C PHE A 172 -13.49 -6.11 -13.43
N GLN A 173 -14.74 -6.13 -12.98
CA GLN A 173 -15.84 -6.73 -13.73
C GLN A 173 -15.99 -6.12 -15.13
N GLN A 174 -15.71 -4.82 -15.24
CA GLN A 174 -15.81 -4.03 -16.46
C GLN A 174 -14.83 -4.48 -17.53
N PHE A 175 -13.76 -5.20 -17.15
CA PHE A 175 -12.78 -5.79 -18.05
C PHE A 175 -12.95 -7.31 -18.23
N GLY A 176 -14.09 -7.86 -17.81
CA GLY A 176 -14.46 -9.25 -18.07
C GLY A 176 -13.88 -10.26 -17.08
N SER A 177 -13.40 -9.81 -15.92
CA SER A 177 -13.06 -10.70 -14.80
C SER A 177 -14.31 -11.42 -14.29
N ASP A 178 -14.12 -12.64 -13.79
CA ASP A 178 -15.13 -13.51 -13.20
C ASP A 178 -15.28 -13.32 -11.67
N CYS A 179 -14.64 -12.31 -11.10
CA CYS A 179 -14.84 -11.89 -9.71
C CYS A 179 -16.32 -11.61 -9.40
N GLU A 180 -16.71 -11.88 -8.14
CA GLU A 180 -18.07 -11.61 -7.66
C GLU A 180 -18.20 -10.17 -7.19
N THR A 181 -17.26 -9.71 -6.35
CA THR A 181 -17.28 -8.35 -5.79
C THR A 181 -16.45 -7.38 -6.64
N CYS A 182 -15.26 -7.80 -7.07
CA CYS A 182 -14.31 -7.03 -7.87
C CYS A 182 -13.82 -5.70 -7.23
N MET A 183 -12.73 -5.14 -7.72
CA MET A 183 -12.10 -3.92 -7.19
C MET A 183 -12.47 -2.63 -7.94
N TYR A 184 -13.77 -2.37 -8.16
CA TYR A 184 -14.22 -1.11 -8.77
C TYR A 184 -15.20 -0.33 -7.89
N TRP A 185 -14.73 0.07 -6.71
CA TRP A 185 -15.47 0.86 -5.73
C TRP A 185 -14.49 1.63 -4.84
N TRP A 186 -15.00 2.62 -4.11
CA TRP A 186 -14.24 3.37 -3.13
C TRP A 186 -14.80 3.12 -1.73
N ASN A 187 -13.94 2.84 -0.75
CA ASN A 187 -14.36 2.77 0.66
C ASN A 187 -15.05 4.09 1.07
N GLU A 188 -15.99 4.00 2.03
CA GLU A 188 -16.80 5.12 2.52
C GLU A 188 -16.02 6.40 2.86
N ASN A 189 -14.75 6.27 3.23
CA ASN A 189 -13.91 7.40 3.62
C ASN A 189 -13.20 8.09 2.45
N ILE A 190 -13.37 7.64 1.20
CA ILE A 190 -12.73 8.22 0.01
C ILE A 190 -13.70 9.17 -0.70
N THR A 191 -13.24 10.41 -0.93
CA THR A 191 -14.06 11.48 -1.52
C THR A 191 -13.78 11.72 -3.00
N ALA A 192 -12.79 11.03 -3.57
CA ALA A 192 -12.46 11.13 -4.98
C ALA A 192 -13.47 10.36 -5.85
N GLU A 193 -13.59 10.77 -7.10
CA GLU A 193 -14.32 10.01 -8.11
C GLU A 193 -13.44 8.85 -8.62
N LEU A 194 -14.08 7.74 -9.00
CA LEU A 194 -13.39 6.66 -9.71
C LEU A 194 -12.92 7.18 -11.08
N PRO A 195 -11.75 6.75 -11.57
CA PRO A 195 -11.29 7.13 -12.91
C PRO A 195 -12.25 6.57 -13.97
N GLU A 196 -12.48 7.32 -15.04
CA GLU A 196 -13.27 6.83 -16.18
C GLU A 196 -12.57 5.63 -16.85
N LEU A 197 -13.37 4.64 -17.25
CA LEU A 197 -12.92 3.43 -17.94
C LEU A 197 -13.04 3.63 -19.45
N ASP A 198 -12.21 4.52 -20.00
CA ASP A 198 -12.13 4.78 -21.44
C ASP A 198 -11.08 3.88 -22.14
#